data_AF-A0A316F2A7-F1
#
_entry.id   AF-A0A316F2A7-F1
#
_cell.length_a   1.000
_cell.length_b   1.000
_cell.length_c   1.000
_cell.angle_alpha   90.00
_cell.angle_beta   90.00
_cell.angle_gamma   90.00
#
_symmetry.space_group_name_H-M   'P 1'
#
loop_
_entity.id
_entity.type
_entity.pdbx_description
1 polymer ?
#
loop_
_entity_poly.entity_id
_entity_poly.type
_entity_poly.pdbx_seq_one_letter_code
_entity_poly.pdbx_strand_id
1 'polypeptide(L)'
;MKTDLIDKYAPTLCGSTPPVVRDPRLLIDASGDVKIYYAPFEYINPSARIVLVGITPGPTQMINANNEARRALQGGKSNLEAVQAAKSVGAFSGEPLRSNLINQLNHWGFHKWLGLSDSAELFSTSRHLVQTTSLLRYPVFVNNDDYRGTPDMTKHPLLRKYQYLWGSARRSRRCLSVLSRSAS
;
A
#
# COMPACT_ATOMS: atom_id res chain seq x y z
N MET A 1 11.73 -12.09 4.82
CA MET A 1 10.84 -10.90 4.94
C MET A 1 9.69 -11.33 5.82
N LYS A 2 9.37 -10.64 6.92
CA LYS A 2 8.31 -11.06 7.84
C LYS A 2 6.95 -10.95 7.14
N THR A 3 6.46 -12.08 6.61
CA THR A 3 5.11 -12.26 6.06
C THR A 3 4.09 -12.58 7.17
N ASP A 4 4.48 -12.38 8.42
CA ASP A 4 3.77 -12.85 9.61
C ASP A 4 2.30 -12.36 9.70
N LEU A 5 1.96 -11.23 9.04
CA LEU A 5 0.59 -10.69 9.05
C LEU A 5 -0.33 -11.35 8.02
N ILE A 6 0.13 -11.63 6.80
CA ILE A 6 -0.68 -12.40 5.85
C ILE A 6 -0.96 -13.80 6.39
N ASP A 7 0.01 -14.42 7.07
CA ASP A 7 -0.19 -15.73 7.72
C ASP A 7 -1.31 -15.66 8.77
N LYS A 8 -1.33 -14.60 9.57
CA LYS A 8 -2.38 -14.35 10.59
C LYS A 8 -3.77 -14.11 9.98
N TYR A 9 -3.86 -13.31 8.92
CA TYR A 9 -5.15 -12.86 8.38
C TYR A 9 -5.64 -13.66 7.17
N ALA A 10 -4.85 -14.59 6.62
CA ALA A 10 -5.26 -15.46 5.52
C ALA A 10 -6.57 -16.23 5.81
N PRO A 11 -6.81 -16.81 7.01
CA PRO A 11 -8.10 -17.43 7.32
C PRO A 11 -9.27 -16.46 7.21
N THR A 12 -9.10 -15.21 7.65
CA THR A 12 -10.13 -14.17 7.54
C THR A 12 -10.37 -13.75 6.09
N LEU A 13 -9.28 -13.55 5.32
CA LEU A 13 -9.37 -13.21 3.90
C LEU A 13 -10.07 -14.30 3.09
N CYS A 14 -9.87 -15.57 3.43
CA CYS A 14 -10.41 -16.74 2.71
C CYS A 14 -11.73 -17.27 3.29
N GLY A 15 -12.23 -16.71 4.40
CA GLY A 15 -13.47 -17.15 5.05
C GLY A 15 -14.70 -17.06 4.14
N SER A 16 -15.85 -17.60 4.57
CA SER A 16 -17.08 -17.62 3.76
C SER A 16 -17.51 -16.23 3.28
N THR A 17 -17.39 -15.21 4.13
CA THR A 17 -17.74 -13.82 3.81
C THR A 17 -16.51 -12.98 3.48
N PRO A 18 -16.41 -12.38 2.27
CA PRO A 18 -15.33 -11.45 1.91
C PRO A 18 -15.24 -10.27 2.89
N PRO A 19 -14.03 -9.78 3.22
CA PRO A 19 -13.88 -8.61 4.07
C PRO A 19 -14.37 -7.33 3.40
N VAL A 20 -14.93 -6.43 4.21
CA VAL A 20 -15.36 -5.08 3.80
C VAL A 20 -14.39 -4.02 4.30
N VAL A 21 -14.59 -2.74 3.92
CA VAL A 21 -13.84 -1.62 4.50
C VAL A 21 -14.04 -1.62 6.01
N ARG A 22 -12.94 -1.44 6.76
CA ARG A 22 -12.95 -1.39 8.24
C ARG A 22 -13.57 -2.64 8.89
N ASP A 23 -13.46 -3.80 8.23
CA ASP A 23 -13.91 -5.07 8.77
C ASP A 23 -13.22 -5.34 10.13
N PRO A 24 -13.97 -5.50 11.23
CA PRO A 24 -13.41 -5.73 12.56
C PRO A 24 -12.50 -6.96 12.63
N ARG A 25 -12.73 -7.96 11.78
CA ARG A 25 -11.90 -9.18 11.70
C ARG A 25 -10.50 -8.90 11.19
N LEU A 26 -10.29 -7.75 10.53
CA LEU A 26 -9.00 -7.29 10.03
C LEU A 26 -8.36 -6.22 10.93
N LEU A 27 -8.94 -5.90 12.10
CA LEU A 27 -8.35 -4.91 13.00
C LEU A 27 -6.97 -5.40 13.50
N ILE A 28 -5.94 -4.56 13.30
CA ILE A 28 -4.58 -4.80 13.79
C ILE A 28 -4.42 -4.19 15.18
N ASP A 29 -4.81 -2.92 15.31
CA ASP A 29 -4.54 -2.12 16.50
C ASP A 29 -5.49 -0.91 16.58
N ALA A 30 -5.68 -0.38 17.78
CA ALA A 30 -6.53 0.78 18.03
C ALA A 30 -6.09 1.60 19.26
N SER A 31 -6.32 2.90 19.23
CA SER A 31 -6.06 3.81 20.35
C SER A 31 -6.95 5.03 20.22
N GLY A 32 -7.89 5.17 21.16
CA GLY A 32 -8.98 6.14 21.05
C GLY A 32 -9.74 5.95 19.73
N ASP A 33 -9.87 7.03 18.97
CA ASP A 33 -10.58 7.03 17.69
C ASP A 33 -9.76 6.51 16.51
N VAL A 34 -8.46 6.27 16.71
CA VAL A 34 -7.55 5.79 15.67
C VAL A 34 -7.62 4.26 15.59
N LYS A 35 -7.92 3.73 14.41
CA LYS A 35 -7.95 2.28 14.12
C LYS A 35 -7.09 1.95 12.92
N ILE A 36 -6.34 0.86 13.01
CA ILE A 36 -5.45 0.36 11.96
C ILE A 36 -5.94 -1.01 11.52
N TYR A 37 -6.18 -1.19 10.23
CA TYR A 37 -6.72 -2.43 9.67
C TYR A 37 -5.71 -3.09 8.74
N TYR A 38 -5.78 -4.40 8.66
CA TYR A 38 -4.95 -5.17 7.76
C TYR A 38 -5.39 -5.00 6.30
N ALA A 39 -4.39 -4.74 5.47
CA ALA A 39 -4.44 -4.93 4.03
C ALA A 39 -3.02 -5.34 3.56
N PRO A 40 -2.89 -6.29 2.60
CA PRO A 40 -1.62 -6.86 2.20
C PRO A 40 -0.71 -5.90 1.40
N PHE A 41 -0.06 -4.97 2.10
CA PHE A 41 0.87 -3.96 1.55
C PHE A 41 2.32 -4.13 2.01
N GLU A 42 2.64 -5.21 2.72
CA GLU A 42 3.95 -5.45 3.34
C GLU A 42 5.04 -5.95 2.39
N TYR A 43 4.71 -6.35 1.16
CA TYR A 43 5.73 -6.75 0.19
C TYR A 43 6.72 -5.61 -0.07
N ILE A 44 8.01 -5.93 -0.12
CA ILE A 44 9.07 -4.99 -0.49
C ILE A 44 9.70 -5.49 -1.78
N ASN A 45 9.69 -4.65 -2.81
CA ASN A 45 10.39 -4.87 -4.07
C ASN A 45 11.85 -4.42 -3.94
N PRO A 46 12.84 -5.34 -3.81
CA PRO A 46 14.24 -4.97 -3.67
C PRO A 46 14.86 -4.45 -4.97
N SER A 47 14.22 -4.72 -6.12
CA SER A 47 14.71 -4.34 -7.45
C SER A 47 14.22 -2.96 -7.90
N ALA A 48 13.46 -2.26 -7.04
CA ALA A 48 12.86 -0.98 -7.38
C ALA A 48 13.90 0.11 -7.67
N ARG A 49 13.67 0.86 -8.76
CA ARG A 49 14.39 2.08 -9.15
C ARG A 49 13.67 3.35 -8.70
N ILE A 50 12.36 3.30 -8.51
CA ILE A 50 11.54 4.40 -8.00
C ILE A 50 10.70 3.92 -6.82
N VAL A 51 10.52 4.80 -5.83
CA VAL A 51 9.61 4.56 -4.72
C VAL A 51 8.52 5.61 -4.70
N LEU A 52 7.27 5.16 -4.70
CA LEU A 52 6.09 6.01 -4.59
C LEU A 52 5.53 5.88 -3.17
N VAL A 53 5.44 7.00 -2.47
CA VAL A 53 5.05 7.05 -1.05
C VAL A 53 3.75 7.83 -0.88
N GLY A 54 2.72 7.16 -0.37
CA GLY A 54 1.47 7.76 0.09
C GLY A 54 1.45 8.02 1.59
N ILE A 55 0.35 8.59 2.10
CA ILE A 55 0.16 8.79 3.56
C ILE A 55 -0.23 7.46 4.22
N THR A 56 -1.35 6.88 3.78
CA THR A 56 -1.89 5.58 4.18
C THR A 56 -2.74 5.04 3.01
N PRO A 57 -2.89 3.72 2.85
CA PRO A 57 -3.90 3.18 1.95
C PRO A 57 -5.31 3.61 2.39
N GLY A 58 -6.13 4.04 1.43
CA GLY A 58 -7.54 4.40 1.64
C GLY A 58 -8.52 3.23 1.44
N PRO A 59 -9.84 3.45 1.61
CA PRO A 59 -10.87 2.41 1.51
C PRO A 59 -10.82 1.57 0.23
N THR A 60 -10.74 2.21 -0.93
CA THR A 60 -10.70 1.53 -2.24
C THR A 60 -9.43 0.69 -2.38
N GLN A 61 -8.29 1.21 -1.95
CA GLN A 61 -7.02 0.49 -1.94
C GLN A 61 -7.08 -0.74 -1.03
N MET A 62 -7.69 -0.60 0.15
CA MET A 62 -7.91 -1.69 1.11
C MET A 62 -8.77 -2.81 0.51
N ILE A 63 -9.96 -2.49 -0.04
CA ILE A 63 -10.83 -3.50 -0.65
C ILE A 63 -10.13 -4.20 -1.81
N ASN A 64 -9.53 -3.44 -2.71
CA ASN A 64 -8.88 -4.00 -3.89
C ASN A 64 -7.73 -4.94 -3.52
N ALA A 65 -6.91 -4.56 -2.54
CA ALA A 65 -5.84 -5.42 -2.03
C ALA A 65 -6.39 -6.68 -1.35
N ASN A 66 -7.40 -6.55 -0.49
CA ASN A 66 -7.98 -7.69 0.23
C ASN A 66 -8.67 -8.69 -0.70
N ASN A 67 -9.43 -8.20 -1.68
CA ASN A 67 -10.10 -9.03 -2.68
C ASN A 67 -9.09 -9.77 -3.55
N GLU A 68 -8.01 -9.10 -3.97
CA GLU A 68 -6.97 -9.72 -4.77
C GLU A 68 -6.17 -10.76 -3.98
N ALA A 69 -5.81 -10.47 -2.72
CA ALA A 69 -5.18 -11.47 -1.85
C ALA A 69 -6.09 -12.69 -1.65
N ARG A 70 -7.38 -12.47 -1.36
CA ARG A 70 -8.37 -13.55 -1.24
C ARG A 70 -8.40 -14.40 -2.51
N ARG A 71 -8.51 -13.77 -3.69
CA ARG A 71 -8.55 -14.46 -4.98
C ARG A 71 -7.30 -15.31 -5.19
N ALA A 72 -6.12 -14.75 -4.92
CA ALA A 72 -4.85 -15.45 -5.06
C ALA A 72 -4.76 -16.66 -4.11
N LEU A 73 -5.06 -16.46 -2.83
CA LEU A 73 -5.01 -17.53 -1.81
C LEU A 73 -6.01 -18.65 -2.10
N GLN A 74 -7.25 -18.31 -2.44
CA GLN A 74 -8.27 -19.30 -2.82
C GLN A 74 -7.91 -20.03 -4.12
N GLY A 75 -7.13 -19.41 -5.00
CA GLY A 75 -6.53 -20.03 -6.18
C GLY A 75 -5.28 -20.88 -5.91
N GLY A 76 -4.93 -21.14 -4.64
CA GLY A 76 -3.79 -21.98 -4.26
C GLY A 76 -2.43 -21.28 -4.34
N LYS A 77 -2.40 -19.95 -4.46
CA LYS A 77 -1.14 -19.19 -4.43
C LYS A 77 -0.55 -19.16 -3.02
N SER A 78 0.77 -19.07 -2.96
CA SER A 78 1.48 -18.85 -1.70
C SER A 78 1.15 -17.47 -1.10
N ASN A 79 1.37 -17.32 0.20
CA ASN A 79 1.15 -16.06 0.90
C ASN A 79 2.00 -14.92 0.32
N LEU A 80 3.24 -15.20 -0.09
CA LEU A 80 4.09 -14.21 -0.75
C LEU A 80 3.49 -13.75 -2.09
N GLU A 81 3.06 -14.68 -2.94
CA GLU A 81 2.42 -14.36 -4.22
C GLU A 81 1.12 -13.56 -4.00
N ALA A 82 0.33 -13.90 -2.97
CA ALA A 82 -0.89 -13.18 -2.64
C ALA A 82 -0.63 -11.73 -2.22
N VAL A 83 0.39 -11.47 -1.39
CA VAL A 83 0.76 -10.10 -1.00
C VAL A 83 1.30 -9.33 -2.21
N GLN A 84 2.09 -9.96 -3.08
CA GLN A 84 2.58 -9.33 -4.31
C GLN A 84 1.42 -8.94 -5.24
N ALA A 85 0.46 -9.83 -5.45
CA ALA A 85 -0.72 -9.61 -6.27
C ALA A 85 -1.59 -8.48 -5.70
N ALA A 86 -1.89 -8.54 -4.39
CA ALA A 86 -2.65 -7.53 -3.69
C ALA A 86 -2.03 -6.13 -3.79
N LYS A 87 -0.71 -6.03 -3.59
CA LYS A 87 0.00 -4.77 -3.72
C LYS A 87 -0.04 -4.22 -5.14
N SER A 88 0.09 -5.09 -6.14
CA SER A 88 0.01 -4.74 -7.56
C SER A 88 -1.36 -4.14 -7.92
N VAL A 89 -2.44 -4.72 -7.42
CA VAL A 89 -3.81 -4.27 -7.71
C VAL A 89 -4.20 -3.06 -6.85
N GLY A 90 -3.91 -3.10 -5.55
CA GLY A 90 -4.41 -2.12 -4.57
C GLY A 90 -3.58 -0.85 -4.44
N ALA A 91 -2.28 -0.85 -4.73
CA ALA A 91 -1.46 0.34 -4.52
C ALA A 91 -1.87 1.50 -5.43
N PHE A 92 -2.13 2.66 -4.83
CA PHE A 92 -2.65 3.86 -5.49
C PHE A 92 -3.89 3.58 -6.35
N SER A 93 -4.67 2.54 -6.04
CA SER A 93 -5.89 2.20 -6.80
C SER A 93 -7.05 3.11 -6.43
N GLY A 94 -7.98 3.28 -7.37
CA GLY A 94 -9.11 4.18 -7.25
C GLY A 94 -8.92 5.37 -8.18
N GLU A 95 -9.97 5.75 -8.90
CA GLU A 95 -9.95 6.92 -9.76
C GLU A 95 -10.43 8.15 -8.97
N PRO A 96 -9.82 9.33 -9.19
CA PRO A 96 -8.76 9.64 -10.16
C PRO A 96 -7.33 9.50 -9.61
N LEU A 97 -7.12 8.81 -8.47
CA LEU A 97 -5.82 8.80 -7.77
C LEU A 97 -4.68 8.24 -8.65
N ARG A 98 -4.88 7.07 -9.27
CA ARG A 98 -3.84 6.43 -10.07
C ARG A 98 -3.53 7.21 -11.34
N SER A 99 -4.56 7.62 -12.07
CA SER A 99 -4.43 8.37 -13.32
C SER A 99 -3.74 9.72 -13.08
N ASN A 100 -4.10 10.43 -12.01
CA ASN A 100 -3.42 11.68 -11.63
C ASN A 100 -1.94 11.45 -11.32
N LEU A 101 -1.60 10.40 -10.57
CA LEU A 101 -0.20 10.07 -10.26
C LEU A 101 0.59 9.73 -11.53
N ILE A 102 0.02 8.95 -12.45
CA ILE A 102 0.63 8.65 -13.75
C ILE A 102 0.89 9.94 -14.54
N ASN A 103 -0.10 10.84 -14.61
CA ASN A 103 0.02 12.11 -15.31
C ASN A 103 1.13 12.99 -14.71
N GLN A 104 1.24 13.05 -13.38
CA GLN A 104 2.32 13.78 -12.70
C GLN A 104 3.71 13.19 -12.98
N LEU A 105 3.84 11.86 -12.91
CA LEU A 105 5.09 11.17 -13.24
C LEU A 105 5.49 11.39 -14.70
N ASN A 106 4.50 11.40 -15.61
CA ASN A 106 4.71 11.71 -17.02
C ASN A 106 5.15 13.17 -17.21
N HIS A 107 4.46 14.11 -16.57
CA HIS A 107 4.78 15.54 -16.63
C HIS A 107 6.22 15.83 -16.17
N TRP A 108 6.70 15.16 -15.12
CA TRP A 108 8.07 15.29 -14.64
C TRP A 108 9.10 14.42 -15.36
N GLY A 109 8.69 13.65 -16.38
CA GLY A 109 9.61 12.87 -17.23
C GLY A 109 10.15 11.58 -16.60
N PHE A 110 9.49 11.03 -15.56
CA PHE A 110 9.95 9.79 -14.92
C PHE A 110 9.96 8.58 -15.85
N HIS A 111 8.97 8.46 -16.74
CA HIS A 111 8.95 7.43 -17.77
C HIS A 111 10.23 7.46 -18.61
N LYS A 112 10.66 8.64 -19.09
CA LYS A 112 11.91 8.80 -19.86
C LYS A 112 13.15 8.40 -19.05
N TRP A 113 13.25 8.84 -17.79
CA TRP A 113 14.36 8.48 -16.91
C TRP A 113 14.45 6.96 -16.63
N LEU A 114 13.30 6.29 -16.60
CA LEU A 114 13.21 4.85 -16.41
C LEU A 114 13.41 4.05 -17.70
N GLY A 115 13.33 4.69 -18.87
CA GLY A 115 13.36 4.02 -20.17
C GLY A 115 12.01 3.42 -20.57
N LEU A 116 10.91 3.99 -20.06
CA LEU A 116 9.53 3.59 -20.32
C LEU A 116 8.87 4.54 -21.32
N SER A 117 7.87 4.04 -22.04
CA SER A 117 7.06 4.87 -22.93
C SER A 117 6.07 5.72 -22.14
N ASP A 118 5.51 5.16 -21.05
CA ASP A 118 4.57 5.83 -20.16
C ASP A 118 4.74 5.37 -18.70
N SER A 119 4.49 6.25 -17.72
CA SER A 119 4.56 5.90 -16.30
C SER A 119 3.47 4.92 -15.86
N ALA A 120 2.40 4.73 -16.64
CA ALA A 120 1.39 3.70 -16.46
C ALA A 120 1.99 2.29 -16.44
N GLU A 121 3.11 2.06 -17.13
CA GLU A 121 3.82 0.79 -17.13
C GLU A 121 4.28 0.37 -15.72
N LEU A 122 4.53 1.33 -14.81
CA LEU A 122 4.88 1.04 -13.42
C LEU A 122 3.76 0.30 -12.67
N PHE A 123 2.52 0.43 -13.12
CA PHE A 123 1.35 -0.26 -12.56
C PHE A 123 0.93 -1.49 -13.38
N SER A 124 1.66 -1.81 -14.46
CA SER A 124 1.37 -2.94 -15.35
C SER A 124 2.61 -3.80 -15.66
N THR A 125 3.27 -3.59 -16.79
CA THR A 125 4.36 -4.43 -17.32
C THR A 125 5.68 -4.24 -16.58
N SER A 126 5.92 -3.03 -16.06
CA SER A 126 7.20 -2.59 -15.49
C SER A 126 7.14 -2.46 -13.95
N ARG A 127 6.28 -3.24 -13.29
CA ARG A 127 6.09 -3.25 -11.82
C ARG A 127 7.37 -3.54 -11.03
N HIS A 128 8.30 -4.30 -11.62
CA HIS A 128 9.59 -4.60 -11.01
C HIS A 128 10.46 -3.35 -10.79
N LEU A 129 10.18 -2.25 -11.49
CA LEU A 129 10.90 -0.98 -11.34
C LEU A 129 10.39 -0.11 -10.19
N VAL A 130 9.20 -0.39 -9.64
CA VAL A 130 8.56 0.45 -8.62
C VAL A 130 8.38 -0.28 -7.29
N GLN A 131 8.64 0.45 -6.21
CA GLN A 131 8.17 0.11 -4.88
C GLN A 131 7.09 1.12 -4.47
N THR A 132 5.86 0.65 -4.26
CA THR A 132 4.82 1.48 -3.64
C THR A 132 4.83 1.29 -2.13
N THR A 133 4.62 2.36 -1.37
CA THR A 133 4.50 2.26 0.09
C THR A 133 3.73 3.45 0.65
N SER A 134 3.54 3.48 1.95
CA SER A 134 2.89 4.58 2.66
C SER A 134 3.63 4.88 3.95
N LEU A 135 3.57 6.14 4.40
CA LEU A 135 4.14 6.56 5.68
C LEU A 135 3.54 5.73 6.83
N LEU A 136 2.24 5.45 6.77
CA LEU A 136 1.55 4.45 7.58
C LEU A 136 1.24 3.27 6.65
N ARG A 137 1.92 2.14 6.86
CA ARG A 137 1.90 1.02 5.89
C ARG A 137 0.51 0.43 5.66
N TYR A 138 -0.31 0.41 6.69
CA TYR A 138 -1.63 -0.22 6.71
C TYR A 138 -2.74 0.84 6.77
N PRO A 139 -3.95 0.56 6.24
CA PRO A 139 -5.09 1.46 6.31
C PRO A 139 -5.34 1.99 7.73
N VAL A 140 -5.32 3.32 7.86
CA VAL A 140 -5.62 4.03 9.11
C VAL A 140 -6.89 4.85 8.95
N PHE A 141 -7.76 4.74 9.95
CA PHE A 141 -9.00 5.50 10.05
C PHE A 141 -9.09 6.19 11.40
N VAL A 142 -9.74 7.35 11.43
CA VAL A 142 -9.98 8.15 12.63
C VAL A 142 -11.46 8.50 12.68
N ASN A 143 -12.14 8.23 13.78
CA ASN A 143 -13.60 8.44 13.89
C ASN A 143 -14.41 7.73 12.79
N ASN A 144 -13.92 6.57 12.34
CA ASN A 144 -14.45 5.82 11.20
C ASN A 144 -14.38 6.56 9.84
N ASP A 145 -13.61 7.64 9.73
CA ASP A 145 -13.27 8.34 8.50
C ASP A 145 -11.81 8.12 8.09
N ASP A 146 -11.48 8.50 6.86
CA ASP A 146 -10.13 8.34 6.30
C ASP A 146 -9.12 9.24 7.02
N TYR A 147 -7.97 8.67 7.38
CA TYR A 147 -6.90 9.47 7.98
C TYR A 147 -6.29 10.44 6.96
N ARG A 148 -6.39 11.75 7.25
CA ARG A 148 -5.89 12.85 6.39
C ARG A 148 -4.69 13.59 6.99
N GLY A 149 -4.01 13.02 7.98
CA GLY A 149 -2.88 13.66 8.66
C GLY A 149 -3.16 14.12 10.10
N THR A 150 -4.40 13.94 10.58
CA THR A 150 -4.81 14.24 11.96
C THR A 150 -5.32 12.96 12.63
N PRO A 151 -4.84 12.60 13.84
CA PRO A 151 -3.81 13.29 14.63
C PRO A 151 -2.42 13.19 13.99
N ASP A 152 -1.49 14.08 14.34
CA ASP A 152 -0.12 14.06 13.80
C ASP A 152 0.54 12.69 14.03
N MET A 153 0.81 11.96 12.95
CA MET A 153 1.40 10.62 13.00
C MET A 153 2.73 10.54 13.76
N THR A 154 3.51 11.63 13.78
CA THR A 154 4.81 11.68 14.47
C THR A 154 4.64 11.87 15.97
N LYS A 155 3.51 12.40 16.42
CA LYS A 155 3.21 12.66 17.83
C LYS A 155 2.33 11.60 18.45
N HIS A 156 1.42 11.01 17.68
CA HIS A 156 0.48 10.01 18.16
C HIS A 156 1.18 8.68 18.51
N PRO A 157 1.12 8.19 19.76
CA PRO A 157 1.87 7.02 20.21
C PRO A 157 1.62 5.76 19.39
N LEU A 158 0.36 5.50 19.01
CA LEU A 158 0.02 4.36 18.16
C LEU A 158 0.60 4.51 16.75
N LEU A 159 0.45 5.68 16.12
CA LEU A 159 0.84 5.87 14.72
C LEU A 159 2.35 5.77 14.54
N ARG A 160 3.13 6.27 15.49
CA ARG A 160 4.60 6.10 15.52
C ARG A 160 5.05 4.64 15.41
N LYS A 161 4.31 3.68 15.97
CA LYS A 161 4.65 2.24 15.88
C LYS A 161 4.54 1.71 14.45
N TYR A 162 3.65 2.30 13.64
CA TYR A 162 3.35 1.87 12.28
C TYR A 162 3.96 2.79 11.21
N GLN A 163 4.73 3.79 11.62
CA GLN A 163 5.48 4.64 10.71
C GLN A 163 6.54 3.84 9.97
N TYR A 164 6.55 3.97 8.65
CA TYR A 164 7.59 3.41 7.83
C TYR A 164 8.87 4.26 7.98
N LEU A 165 9.79 3.80 8.83
CA LEU A 165 11.12 4.39 8.92
C LEU A 165 11.99 3.94 7.73
N TRP A 166 12.13 4.82 6.74
CA TRP A 166 12.93 4.61 5.52
C TRP A 166 14.44 4.40 5.77
N GLY A 167 14.94 4.56 7.00
CA GLY A 167 16.35 4.45 7.36
C GLY A 167 17.03 3.14 6.92
N SER A 168 16.27 2.05 6.79
CA SER A 168 16.77 0.73 6.36
C SER A 168 16.85 0.54 4.83
N ALA A 169 16.27 1.44 4.04
CA ALA A 169 16.24 1.37 2.57
C ALA A 169 17.48 2.01 1.89
N ARG A 170 18.47 2.47 2.68
CA ARG A 170 19.76 3.02 2.21
C ARG A 170 20.62 2.06 1.36
N ARG A 171 20.16 0.85 1.03
CA ARG A 171 20.92 -0.12 0.24
C ARG A 171 20.88 0.10 -1.28
N SER A 172 20.01 0.95 -1.81
CA SER A 172 20.03 1.34 -3.23
C SER A 172 20.38 2.82 -3.38
N ARG A 173 21.63 3.13 -3.72
CA ARG A 173 22.12 4.50 -3.99
C ARG A 173 21.50 5.14 -5.26
N ARG A 174 20.50 4.52 -5.89
CA ARG A 174 19.89 4.95 -7.17
C ARG A 174 18.36 5.02 -7.14
N CYS A 175 17.74 5.08 -5.96
CA CYS A 175 16.28 5.10 -5.85
C CYS A 175 15.74 6.52 -5.57
N LEU A 176 14.85 7.03 -6.43
CA LEU A 176 14.19 8.33 -6.26
C LEU A 176 12.84 8.13 -5.54
N SER A 177 12.56 8.95 -4.53
CA SER A 177 11.32 8.91 -3.76
C SER A 177 10.37 10.03 -4.18
N VAL A 178 9.14 9.67 -4.55
CA VAL A 178 8.07 10.62 -4.87
C VAL A 178 6.99 10.53 -3.81
N LEU A 179 6.70 11.65 -3.15
CA LEU A 179 5.59 11.77 -2.21
C LEU A 179 4.37 12.28 -2.95
N SER A 180 3.31 11.47 -3.00
CA SER A 180 2.02 11.93 -3.52
C SER A 180 1.13 12.35 -2.36
N ARG A 181 0.57 13.56 -2.42
CA ARG A 181 -0.59 13.95 -1.62
C ARG A 181 -1.82 13.79 -2.52
N SER A 182 -2.90 13.22 -1.99
CA SER A 182 -4.21 13.34 -2.62
C SER A 182 -4.55 14.83 -2.69
N ALA A 183 -4.60 15.38 -3.90
CA ALA A 183 -5.14 16.72 -4.13
C ALA A 183 -6.58 16.73 -3.60
N SER A 184 -6.88 17.74 -2.79
CA SER A 184 -8.19 17.99 -2.20
C SER A 184 -9.18 18.45 -3.27
#